data_AF-A0A920UB49-F1
#
_entry.id   AF-A0A920UB49-F1
#
_cell.length_a   1.000
_cell.length_b   1.000
_cell.length_c   1.000
_cell.angle_alpha   90.00
_cell.angle_beta   90.00
_cell.angle_gamma   90.00
#
_symmetry.space_group_name_H-M   'P 1'
#
loop_
_entity.id
_entity.type
_entity.pdbx_description
1 polymer ?
#
loop_
_entity_poly.entity_id
_entity_poly.type
_entity_poly.pdbx_seq_one_letter_code
_entity_poly.pdbx_strand_id
1 'polypeptide(L)' 'MRITVLGERGSGDRRVAVTPEAVETLVAEGHQVVVESGAGDGIGAADEAYRSAGAETVAGFDLLEGGDWLLVSTR' A
#
# COMPACT_ATOMS: atom_id res chain seq x y z
N MET A 1 -6.19 -9.17 -9.99
CA MET A 1 -6.75 -7.79 -9.88
C MET A 1 -5.73 -6.93 -9.17
N ARG A 2 -5.53 -5.69 -9.63
CA ARG A 2 -4.53 -4.76 -9.08
C ARG A 2 -5.14 -3.89 -7.98
N ILE A 3 -4.55 -3.94 -6.79
CA ILE A 3 -4.96 -3.19 -5.60
C ILE A 3 -3.90 -2.13 -5.32
N THR A 4 -4.29 -0.87 -5.42
CA THR A 4 -3.43 0.27 -5.14
C THR A 4 -3.69 0.80 -3.73
N VAL A 5 -2.63 0.94 -2.93
CA VAL A 5 -2.66 1.46 -1.55
C VAL A 5 -1.94 2.80 -1.51
N LEU A 6 -2.66 3.85 -1.12
CA LEU A 6 -2.08 5.19 -0.93
C LEU A 6 -1.74 5.43 0.53
N GLY A 7 -0.70 6.23 0.75
CA GLY A 7 -0.38 6.77 2.07
C GLY A 7 -1.35 7.90 2.44
N GLU A 8 -1.68 8.00 3.73
CA GLU A 8 -2.51 9.08 4.24
C GLU A 8 -1.73 10.40 4.25
N ARG A 9 -2.31 11.46 3.67
CA ARG A 9 -1.68 12.80 3.60
C ARG A 9 -2.24 13.79 4.62
N GLY A 10 -3.03 13.31 5.58
CA GLY A 10 -3.57 14.13 6.66
C GLY A 10 -2.47 14.62 7.61
N SER A 11 -2.55 15.88 8.05
CA SER A 11 -1.59 16.42 9.03
C SER A 11 -1.60 15.59 10.32
N GLY A 12 -0.50 14.90 10.61
CA GLY A 12 -0.36 14.02 11.77
C GLY A 12 -1.05 12.65 11.62
N ASP A 13 -1.64 12.36 10.45
CA ASP A 13 -2.12 11.03 10.14
C ASP A 13 -0.92 10.12 9.85
N ARG A 14 -0.90 9.00 10.55
CA ARG A 14 0.17 8.00 10.51
C ARG A 14 -0.37 6.64 10.12
N ARG A 15 -1.63 6.58 9.70
CA ARG A 15 -2.29 5.33 9.33
C ARG A 15 -1.95 4.97 7.89
N VAL A 16 -2.14 3.70 7.59
CA VAL A 16 -2.08 3.13 6.26
C VAL A 16 -3.26 2.17 6.12
N ALA A 17 -3.83 2.06 4.92
CA ALA A 17 -5.01 1.22 4.70
C ALA A 17 -4.70 -0.30 4.79
N VAL A 18 -3.43 -0.69 4.64
CA VAL A 18 -3.00 -2.09 4.59
C VAL A 18 -1.62 -2.22 5.25
N THR A 19 -1.42 -3.26 6.08
CA THR A 19 -0.11 -3.61 6.66
C THR A 19 0.60 -4.66 5.81
N PRO A 20 1.92 -4.87 5.97
CA PRO A 20 2.65 -5.91 5.24
C PRO A 20 2.04 -7.32 5.40
N GLU A 21 1.53 -7.67 6.58
CA GLU A 21 0.88 -8.97 6.83
C GLU A 21 -0.42 -9.13 6.02
N ALA A 22 -1.18 -8.04 5.87
CA ALA A 22 -2.37 -8.03 5.02
C ALA A 22 -1.99 -8.14 3.53
N VAL A 23 -0.86 -7.56 3.11
CA VAL A 23 -0.32 -7.72 1.76
C VAL A 23 -0.03 -9.18 1.45
N GLU A 24 0.62 -9.91 2.36
CA GLU A 24 0.93 -11.34 2.14
C GLU A 24 -0.34 -12.15 1.83
N THR A 25 -1.42 -11.86 2.56
CA THR A 25 -2.71 -12.51 2.37
C THR A 25 -3.31 -12.17 1.00
N LEU A 26 -3.33 -10.88 0.62
CA LEU A 26 -3.85 -10.44 -0.67
C LEU A 26 -3.06 -11.02 -1.85
N VAL A 27 -1.73 -11.07 -1.73
CA VAL A 27 -0.85 -11.67 -2.73
C VAL A 27 -1.11 -13.17 -2.83
N ALA A 28 -1.28 -13.88 -1.71
CA ALA A 28 -1.61 -15.30 -1.69
C ALA A 28 -2.98 -15.61 -2.33
N GLU A 29 -3.95 -14.69 -2.25
CA GLU A 29 -5.24 -14.76 -2.93
C GLU A 29 -5.14 -14.46 -4.45
N GLY A 30 -3.96 -14.10 -4.96
CA GLY A 30 -3.71 -13.83 -6.38
C GLY A 30 -3.93 -12.37 -6.78
N HIS A 31 -3.98 -11.44 -5.82
CA HIS A 31 -4.02 -10.01 -6.09
C HIS A 31 -2.61 -9.46 -6.31
N GLN A 32 -2.51 -8.46 -7.20
CA GLN A 32 -1.28 -7.69 -7.34
C GLN A 32 -1.43 -6.44 -6.47
N VAL A 33 -0.61 -6.32 -5.43
CA VAL A 33 -0.66 -5.20 -4.51
C VAL A 33 0.43 -4.20 -4.87
N VAL A 34 0.05 -2.93 -4.98
CA VAL A 34 0.97 -1.82 -5.22
C VAL A 34 0.77 -0.76 -4.16
N VAL A 35 1.85 -0.36 -3.50
CA VAL A 35 1.84 0.52 -2.34
C VAL A 35 2.61 1.80 -2.66
N GLU A 36 2.08 2.95 -2.26
CA GLU A 36 2.82 4.22 -2.31
C GLU A 36 4.06 4.13 -1.44
N SER A 37 5.22 4.47 -2.00
CA SER A 37 6.47 4.56 -1.25
C SER A 37 6.30 5.52 -0.06
N GLY A 38 6.65 5.04 1.13
CA GLY A 38 6.50 5.77 2.39
C GLY A 38 5.10 5.69 3.02
N ALA A 39 4.13 4.99 2.42
CA ALA A 39 2.78 4.87 2.99
C ALA A 39 2.76 4.26 4.40
N GLY A 40 3.67 3.33 4.68
CA GLY A 40 3.77 2.66 5.96
C GLY A 40 4.65 3.36 7.01
N ASP A 41 5.32 4.47 6.67
CA ASP A 41 6.27 5.13 7.57
C ASP A 41 5.60 5.57 8.88
N GLY A 42 4.32 5.96 8.82
CA GLY A 42 3.53 6.34 9.98
C GLY A 42 3.34 5.22 11.01
N ILE A 43 3.32 3.96 10.57
CA ILE A 43 3.20 2.77 11.43
C ILE A 43 4.53 2.06 11.66
N GLY A 44 5.65 2.61 11.17
CA GLY A 44 6.98 1.98 11.26
C GLY A 44 7.18 0.81 10.29
N ALA A 45 6.33 0.66 9.28
CA ALA A 45 6.48 -0.33 8.23
C ALA A 45 7.21 0.30 7.03
N ALA A 46 8.51 0.01 6.91
CA ALA A 46 9.30 0.47 5.78
C ALA A 46 8.85 -0.19 4.47
N ASP A 47 9.09 0.46 3.33
CA ASP A 47 8.79 -0.07 2.00
C ASP A 47 9.35 -1.49 1.77
N GLU A 48 10.49 -1.82 2.39
CA GLU A 48 11.11 -3.14 2.26
C GLU A 48 10.24 -4.26 2.87
N ALA A 49 9.47 -3.95 3.91
CA ALA A 49 8.52 -4.90 4.49
C ALA A 49 7.40 -5.21 3.49
N TYR A 50 6.89 -4.19 2.78
CA TYR A 50 5.89 -4.39 1.72
C TYR A 50 6.45 -5.17 0.54
N ARG A 51 7.69 -4.89 0.11
CA ARG A 51 8.35 -5.66 -0.95
C ARG A 51 8.54 -7.12 -0.56
N SER A 52 8.97 -7.37 0.68
CA SER A 52 9.15 -8.71 1.23
C SER A 52 7.83 -9.49 1.30
N ALA A 53 6.73 -8.79 1.57
CA ALA A 53 5.37 -9.33 1.55
C ALA A 53 4.82 -9.60 0.12
N GLY A 54 5.55 -9.20 -0.92
CA GLY A 54 5.18 -9.42 -2.32
C GLY A 54 4.45 -8.24 -2.99
N ALA A 55 4.37 -7.07 -2.35
CA ALA A 55 3.89 -5.85 -3.00
C ALA A 55 4.97 -5.15 -3.83
N GLU A 56 4.53 -4.45 -4.86
CA GLU A 56 5.34 -3.45 -5.55
C GLU A 56 5.24 -2.11 -4.80
N THR A 57 6.34 -1.37 -4.69
CA THR A 57 6.33 -0.01 -4.11
C THR A 57 6.71 1.00 -5.19
N VAL A 58 5.88 2.01 -5.40
CA VAL A 58 6.10 3.03 -6.44
C VAL A 58 5.81 4.44 -5.91
N ALA A 59 6.33 5.45 -6.59
CA ALA A 59 6.07 6.85 -6.23
C ALA A 59 4.61 7.23 -6.53
N GLY A 60 4.07 8.17 -5.74
CA GLY A 60 2.64 8.51 -5.73
C GLY A 60 1.97 8.82 -7.07
N PHE A 61 2.72 9.33 -8.06
CA PHE A 61 2.17 9.67 -9.37
C PHE A 61 1.98 8.46 -10.30
N ASP A 62 2.78 7.40 -10.12
CA ASP A 62 2.75 6.20 -10.98
C ASP A 62 1.70 5.18 -10.54
N LEU A 63 1.05 5.41 -9.38
CA LEU A 63 0.09 4.48 -8.76
C LEU A 63 -1.27 4.41 -9.46
N LEU A 64 -1.63 5.45 -10.21
CA LEU A 64 -2.94 5.57 -10.85
C LEU A 64 -3.01 4.92 -12.23
N GLU A 65 -1.87 4.47 -12.78
CA GLU A 65 -1.88 3.73 -14.03
C GLU A 65 -2.30 2.27 -13.79
N GLY A 66 -3.51 1.93 -14.25
CA GLY A 66 -4.00 0.55 -14.33
C GLY A 66 -4.53 -0.07 -13.02
N GLY A 67 -4.75 0.72 -11.97
CA GLY A 67 -5.37 0.21 -10.72
C GLY A 67 -6.85 -0.14 -10.91
N ASP A 68 -7.24 -1.37 -10.56
CA ASP A 68 -8.65 -1.80 -10.58
C ASP A 68 -9.40 -1.32 -9.31
N TRP A 69 -8.70 -1.31 -8.18
CA TRP A 69 -9.24 -0.95 -6.87
C TRP A 69 -8.28 -0.04 -6.12
N LEU A 70 -8.85 0.98 -5.46
CA LEU A 70 -8.13 1.93 -4.63
C LEU A 70 -8.49 1.70 -3.16
N LEU A 71 -7.50 1.36 -2.34
CA LEU A 71 -7.64 1.29 -0.89
C LEU A 71 -7.13 2.59 -0.26
N VAL A 72 -8.03 3.26 0.45
CA VAL A 72 -7.78 4.48 1.24
C VAL A 72 -8.42 4.32 2.61
N SER A 73 -7.79 4.87 3.65
CA SER A 73 -8.36 4.85 5.00
C SER A 73 -9.38 5.97 5.11
N THR A 74 -10.67 5.66 5.00
CA THR A 74 -11.71 6.67 5.29
C THR A 74 -11.81 6.86 6.80
N ARG A 75 -11.77 8.11 7.27
CA ARG A 75 -11.84 8.49 8.70
C ARG A 75 -12.78 7.64 9.54
#